data_AF-A0A2A4JL75-F1
#
_entry.id   AF-A0A2A4JL75-F1
#
_cell.length_a   1.000
_cell.length_b   1.000
_cell.length_c   1.000
_cell.angle_alpha   90.00
_cell.angle_beta   90.00
_cell.angle_gamma   90.00
#
_symmetry.space_group_name_H-M   'P 1'
#
loop_
_entity.id
_entity.type
_entity.pdbx_description
1 polymer ?
#
loop_
_entity_poly.entity_id
_entity_poly.type
_entity_poly.pdbx_seq_one_letter_code
_entity_poly.pdbx_strand_id
1 'polypeptide(L)'
;MYICKILAKMETKSQATPVVASAAGKVYKVPNRLGRGVPELTDVYTKKCSCNRDKTIVFCRSCGYYCNGRIRLICEKHPRVTFLLDIAECPRCHSSLFLDEYFGGN
;
A
#
# COMPACT_ATOMS: atom_id res chain seq x y z
N MET A 1 31.54 -41.23 -45.96
CA MET A 1 31.28 -42.66 -46.19
C MET A 1 31.79 -43.41 -44.98
N TYR A 2 30.86 -43.78 -44.08
CA TYR A 2 30.55 -45.18 -43.70
C TYR A 2 31.62 -45.78 -42.77
N ILE A 3 31.41 -46.23 -41.53
CA ILE A 3 30.29 -46.84 -40.78
C ILE A 3 30.74 -46.80 -39.29
N CYS A 4 29.97 -46.26 -38.34
CA CYS A 4 28.89 -46.89 -37.57
C CYS A 4 29.32 -47.96 -36.54
N LYS A 5 29.01 -47.65 -35.27
CA LYS A 5 28.64 -48.55 -34.15
C LYS A 5 29.68 -49.50 -33.56
N ILE A 6 30.15 -49.16 -32.35
CA ILE A 6 30.21 -50.14 -31.25
C ILE A 6 29.55 -49.51 -30.02
N LEU A 7 28.56 -50.23 -29.51
CA LEU A 7 27.67 -49.91 -28.40
C LEU A 7 28.41 -50.10 -27.07
N ALA A 8 28.57 -49.04 -26.27
CA ALA A 8 28.93 -49.16 -24.86
C ALA A 8 27.65 -49.06 -24.02
N LYS A 9 27.17 -50.21 -23.53
CA LYS A 9 26.18 -50.30 -22.45
C LYS A 9 26.82 -49.72 -21.18
N MET A 10 26.21 -48.70 -20.59
CA MET A 10 26.52 -48.30 -19.22
C MET A 10 25.21 -48.23 -18.44
N GLU A 11 25.03 -49.22 -17.57
CA GLU A 11 23.94 -49.33 -16.61
C GLU A 11 24.20 -48.35 -15.46
N THR A 12 23.42 -47.27 -15.36
CA THR A 12 23.45 -46.39 -14.20
C THR A 12 22.27 -46.71 -13.29
N LYS A 13 22.56 -47.43 -12.20
CA LYS A 13 21.64 -47.75 -11.11
C LYS A 13 20.95 -46.46 -10.63
N SER A 14 19.62 -46.47 -10.63
CA SER A 14 18.78 -45.46 -10.02
C SER A 14 19.08 -45.40 -8.53
N GLN A 15 19.79 -44.35 -8.09
CA GLN A 15 19.90 -44.05 -6.67
C GLN A 15 18.59 -43.41 -6.23
N ALA A 16 17.69 -44.24 -5.71
CA ALA A 16 16.53 -43.79 -4.96
C ALA A 16 17.03 -43.16 -3.65
N THR A 17 16.76 -41.87 -3.46
CA THR A 17 16.93 -41.21 -2.17
C THR A 17 15.95 -41.82 -1.16
N PRO A 18 16.37 -42.16 0.07
CA PRO A 18 15.43 -42.54 1.12
C PRO A 18 14.69 -41.29 1.57
N VAL A 19 13.52 -41.03 0.99
CA VAL A 19 12.56 -40.08 1.57
C VAL A 19 12.02 -40.75 2.83
N VAL A 20 12.54 -40.32 3.98
CA VAL A 20 12.18 -40.81 5.30
C VAL A 20 10.67 -40.71 5.48
N ALA A 21 10.00 -41.84 5.68
CA ALA A 21 8.58 -41.88 6.01
C ALA A 21 8.37 -41.17 7.35
N SER A 22 7.75 -39.99 7.32
CA SER A 22 7.32 -39.30 8.54
C SER A 22 6.22 -40.14 9.20
N ALA A 23 6.55 -40.76 10.33
CA ALA A 23 5.60 -41.48 11.16
C ALA A 23 4.39 -40.58 11.45
N ALA A 24 3.19 -41.09 11.17
CA ALA A 24 1.94 -40.39 11.36
C ALA A 24 1.72 -40.09 12.86
N GLY A 25 2.10 -38.89 13.29
CA GLY A 25 1.71 -38.36 14.60
C GLY A 25 0.19 -38.28 14.70
N LYS A 26 -0.35 -38.60 15.89
CA LYS A 26 -1.78 -38.48 16.20
C LYS A 26 -2.27 -37.08 15.83
N VAL A 27 -3.25 -37.00 14.92
CA VAL A 27 -3.92 -35.74 14.57
C VAL A 27 -4.79 -35.31 15.75
N TYR A 28 -4.27 -34.41 16.56
CA TYR A 28 -5.09 -33.66 17.51
C TYR A 28 -6.03 -32.76 16.68
N LYS A 29 -7.33 -32.84 16.93
CA LYS A 29 -8.31 -31.94 16.30
C LYS A 29 -8.00 -30.51 16.73
N VAL A 30 -7.37 -29.75 15.83
CA VAL A 30 -7.10 -28.34 16.02
C VAL A 30 -8.47 -27.63 16.01
N PRO A 31 -8.88 -26.91 17.07
CA PRO A 31 -10.06 -26.06 16.99
C PRO A 31 -9.80 -25.04 15.87
N ASN A 32 -10.84 -24.73 15.09
CA ASN A 32 -10.79 -23.97 13.84
C ASN A 32 -9.56 -23.05 13.71
N ARG A 33 -8.75 -23.27 12.68
CA ARG A 33 -7.68 -22.35 12.26
C ARG A 33 -8.33 -21.05 11.77
N LEU A 34 -8.83 -20.24 12.69
CA LEU A 34 -8.97 -18.81 12.45
C LEU A 34 -7.53 -18.34 12.23
N GLY A 35 -7.23 -17.77 11.06
CA GLY A 35 -5.90 -17.25 10.74
C GLY A 35 -5.37 -16.36 11.87
N ARG A 36 -4.06 -16.03 11.84
CA ARG A 36 -3.45 -15.13 12.84
C ARG A 36 -4.35 -13.90 13.03
N GLY A 37 -5.10 -13.88 14.13
CA GLY A 37 -6.07 -12.84 14.41
C GLY A 37 -5.33 -11.52 14.37
N VAL A 38 -5.61 -10.72 13.34
CA VAL A 38 -5.25 -9.31 13.35
C VAL A 38 -6.09 -8.71 14.48
N PRO A 39 -5.51 -8.03 15.46
CA PRO A 39 -6.31 -7.34 16.47
C PRO A 39 -7.28 -6.42 15.74
N GLU A 40 -8.55 -6.46 16.12
CA GLU A 40 -9.56 -5.54 15.60
C GLU A 40 -9.23 -4.14 16.12
N LEU A 41 -8.39 -3.42 15.38
CA LEU A 41 -7.81 -2.12 15.71
C LEU A 41 -8.82 -1.01 15.43
N THR A 42 -9.99 -1.04 16.06
CA THR A 42 -11.09 -0.11 15.77
C THR A 42 -10.73 1.33 16.16
N ASP A 43 -10.05 1.53 17.30
CA ASP A 43 -9.88 2.86 17.89
C ASP A 43 -8.69 3.67 17.33
N VAL A 44 -7.75 3.00 16.65
CA VAL A 44 -6.70 3.68 15.86
C VAL A 44 -7.21 4.01 14.45
N TYR A 45 -8.18 3.23 13.94
CA TYR A 45 -8.80 3.45 12.64
C TYR A 45 -9.98 4.42 12.64
N THR A 46 -10.46 4.89 13.81
CA THR A 46 -11.55 5.89 13.91
C THR A 46 -11.12 7.32 13.58
N LYS A 47 -9.82 7.59 13.39
CA LYS A 47 -9.34 8.91 12.95
C LYS A 47 -9.94 9.25 11.58
N LYS A 48 -10.57 10.42 11.43
CA LYS A 48 -11.13 10.85 10.14
C LYS A 48 -9.97 11.07 9.15
N CYS A 49 -10.02 10.41 8.00
CA CYS A 49 -9.04 10.62 6.93
C CYS A 49 -9.42 11.89 6.15
N SER A 50 -8.50 12.86 6.04
CA SER A 50 -8.71 14.08 5.24
C SER A 50 -8.16 13.98 3.82
N CYS A 51 -7.49 12.87 3.45
CA CYS A 51 -6.81 12.73 2.16
C CYS A 51 -7.77 12.75 0.95
N ASN A 52 -8.95 12.16 1.10
CA ASN A 52 -9.93 12.03 0.02
C ASN A 52 -10.91 13.22 -0.04
N ARG A 53 -10.52 14.38 0.50
CA ARG A 53 -11.27 15.63 0.34
C ARG A 53 -11.30 16.06 -1.11
N ASP A 54 -12.47 16.51 -1.55
CA ASP A 54 -12.66 17.07 -2.88
C ASP A 54 -11.79 18.31 -3.08
N LYS A 55 -11.46 18.56 -4.35
CA LYS A 55 -10.74 19.77 -4.74
C LYS A 55 -11.74 20.92 -4.80
N THR A 56 -11.36 22.05 -4.23
CA THR A 56 -12.15 23.28 -4.20
C THR A 56 -11.34 24.43 -4.81
N ILE A 57 -11.90 25.63 -4.81
CA ILE A 57 -11.17 26.83 -5.19
C ILE A 57 -10.50 27.37 -3.93
N VAL A 58 -9.19 27.60 -3.98
CA VAL A 58 -8.44 28.26 -2.91
C VAL A 58 -8.20 29.70 -3.33
N PHE A 59 -8.55 30.65 -2.47
CA PHE A 59 -8.38 32.08 -2.69
C PHE A 59 -7.46 32.68 -1.62
N CYS A 60 -6.55 33.56 -2.05
CA CYS A 60 -5.66 34.28 -1.15
C CYS A 60 -6.20 35.71 -0.89
N ARG A 61 -6.59 35.98 0.36
CA ARG A 61 -7.10 37.31 0.77
C ARG A 61 -6.06 38.43 0.70
N SER A 62 -4.77 38.11 0.74
CA SER A 62 -3.71 39.14 0.75
C SER A 62 -3.41 39.71 -0.63
N CYS A 63 -3.45 38.89 -1.69
CA CYS A 63 -3.06 39.29 -3.04
C CYS A 63 -4.15 39.08 -4.10
N GLY A 64 -5.31 38.51 -3.73
CA GLY A 64 -6.43 38.26 -4.62
C GLY A 64 -6.22 37.07 -5.59
N TYR A 65 -5.13 36.32 -5.47
CA TYR A 65 -4.89 35.15 -6.33
C TYR A 65 -5.84 34.01 -5.97
N TYR A 66 -6.41 33.34 -6.98
CA TYR A 66 -7.19 32.11 -6.81
C TYR A 66 -6.65 31.00 -7.72
N CYS A 67 -6.83 29.77 -7.27
CA CYS A 67 -6.43 28.58 -8.00
C CYS A 67 -7.26 27.36 -7.59
N ASN A 68 -7.28 26.34 -8.45
CA ASN A 68 -7.95 25.08 -8.17
C ASN A 68 -7.03 24.18 -7.36
N GLY A 69 -7.52 23.68 -6.22
CA GLY A 69 -6.73 22.83 -5.35
C GLY A 69 -7.43 22.63 -4.02
N ARG A 70 -6.65 22.58 -2.94
CA ARG A 70 -7.16 22.60 -1.58
C ARG A 70 -6.04 23.03 -0.65
N ILE A 71 -6.38 23.57 0.50
CA ILE A 71 -5.41 23.94 1.51
C ILE A 71 -4.80 22.65 2.08
N ARG A 72 -3.47 22.65 2.21
CA ARG A 72 -2.72 21.51 2.73
C ARG A 72 -3.08 21.27 4.19
N LEU A 73 -3.58 20.07 4.47
CA LEU A 73 -3.85 19.59 5.83
C LEU A 73 -3.03 18.32 6.08
N ILE A 74 -2.43 18.21 7.27
CA ILE A 74 -1.74 16.99 7.69
C ILE A 74 -2.80 15.96 8.07
N CYS A 75 -2.88 14.86 7.33
CA CYS A 75 -3.78 13.77 7.67
C CYS A 75 -3.20 12.95 8.83
N GLU A 76 -4.01 12.71 9.87
CA GLU A 76 -3.56 11.92 11.03
C GLU A 76 -3.32 10.44 10.69
N LYS A 77 -4.04 9.91 9.70
CA LYS A 77 -3.85 8.53 9.20
C LYS A 77 -2.65 8.41 8.26
N HIS A 78 -2.39 9.46 7.49
CA HIS A 78 -1.37 9.46 6.44
C HIS A 78 -0.50 10.72 6.50
N PRO A 79 0.35 10.88 7.54
CA PRO A 79 1.11 12.11 7.76
C PRO A 79 2.20 12.37 6.71
N ARG A 80 2.59 11.33 5.96
CA ARG A 80 3.64 11.41 4.92
C ARG A 80 3.08 11.57 3.51
N VAL A 81 1.76 11.56 3.35
CA VAL A 81 1.13 11.69 2.04
C VAL A 81 0.86 13.17 1.76
N THR A 82 1.35 13.64 0.62
CA THR A 82 1.11 14.98 0.09
C THR A 82 0.66 14.85 -1.35
N PHE A 83 -0.31 15.66 -1.75
CA PHE A 83 -0.83 15.64 -3.10
C PHE A 83 -0.37 16.87 -3.88
N LEU A 84 -0.32 16.74 -5.21
CA LEU A 84 0.20 17.77 -6.11
C LEU A 84 -0.53 19.13 -5.99
N LEU A 85 -1.82 19.12 -5.63
CA LEU A 85 -2.67 20.30 -5.55
C LEU A 85 -2.95 20.74 -4.10
N ASP A 86 -2.13 20.28 -3.15
CA ASP A 86 -2.18 20.73 -1.76
C ASP A 86 -1.37 22.03 -1.63
N ILE A 87 -2.07 23.13 -1.36
CA ILE A 87 -1.50 24.47 -1.32
C ILE A 87 -1.15 24.79 0.13
N ALA A 88 0.15 24.92 0.42
CA ALA A 88 0.65 25.31 1.75
C ALA A 88 0.80 26.84 1.88
N GLU A 89 1.11 27.51 0.77
CA GLU A 89 1.33 28.94 0.69
C GLU A 89 0.86 29.46 -0.67
N CYS A 90 0.53 30.74 -0.74
CA CYS A 90 0.13 31.36 -1.99
C CYS A 90 1.32 31.39 -2.98
N PRO A 91 1.16 30.93 -4.24
CA PRO A 91 2.26 30.94 -5.22
C PRO A 91 2.64 32.34 -5.71
N ARG A 92 1.87 33.38 -5.35
CA ARG A 92 2.13 34.77 -5.76
C ARG A 92 2.78 35.61 -4.67
N CYS A 93 2.25 35.53 -3.44
CA CYS A 93 2.73 36.34 -2.31
C CYS A 93 3.41 35.52 -1.20
N HIS A 94 3.48 34.19 -1.35
CA HIS A 94 4.06 33.25 -0.37
C HIS A 94 3.46 33.35 1.04
N SER A 95 2.27 33.95 1.17
CA SER A 95 1.56 33.98 2.44
C SER A 95 0.79 32.67 2.65
N SER A 96 0.96 32.06 3.81
CA SER A 96 0.22 30.88 4.27
C SER A 96 -0.99 31.22 5.16
N LEU A 97 -1.02 32.42 5.74
CA LEU A 97 -2.02 32.83 6.73
C LEU A 97 -3.35 33.30 6.12
N PHE A 98 -3.34 33.66 4.84
CA PHE A 98 -4.47 34.31 4.17
C PHE A 98 -5.10 33.46 3.07
N LEU A 99 -4.91 32.13 3.11
CA LEU A 99 -5.55 31.19 2.19
C LEU A 99 -6.88 30.72 2.78
N ASP A 100 -7.95 30.81 2.00
CA ASP A 100 -9.27 30.27 2.34
C ASP A 100 -9.78 29.34 1.23
N GLU A 101 -10.55 28.32 1.61
CA GLU A 101 -11.28 27.45 0.68
C GLU A 101 -12.68 28.01 0.41
N TYR A 102 -13.04 28.10 -0.86
CA TYR A 102 -14.39 28.42 -1.27
C TYR A 102 -15.26 27.16 -1.18
N PHE A 103 -16.16 27.13 -0.20
CA PHE A 103 -17.23 26.14 -0.14
C PHE A 103 -18.43 26.70 -0.90
N GLY A 104 -18.57 26.32 -2.16
CA GLY A 104 -19.82 26.55 -2.88
C GLY A 104 -20.93 25.80 -2.16
N GLY A 105 -21.74 26.50 -1.39
CA GLY A 105 -22.86 25.91 -0.67
C GLY A 105 -23.86 25.33 -1.67
N ASN A 106 -24.16 24.04 -1.53
CA ASN A 106 -25.42 23.46 -1.99
C ASN A 106 -26.42 23.49 -0.83
#